data_AF-A0A9D3NSH6-F1
#
_entry.id   AF-A0A9D3NSH6-F1
#
_cell.length_a   1.000
_cell.length_b   1.000
_cell.length_c   1.000
_cell.angle_alpha   90.00
_cell.angle_beta   90.00
_cell.angle_gamma   90.00
#
_symmetry.space_group_name_H-M   'P 1'
#
loop_
_entity.id
_entity.type
_entity.pdbx_description
1 polymer ?
#
loop_
_entity_poly.entity_id
_entity_poly.type
_entity_poly.pdbx_seq_one_letter_code
_entity_poly.pdbx_strand_id
1 'polypeptide(L)'
;MSTANAAMFPSDFKSVVRRFYELQAERVEAYKLFEEGHEAYLRTGPHYDFEQYRQLVHEITKAFCGISKEVLEIKERLHQDFERPDLSEHLEKLQMKEKQKLELTAKLQLAKQSAQDHPEDQSYQEKVQEIKQDIIKIKESLSEIMQDFKYDSEDAE
;
A
#
# COMPACT_ATOMS: atom_id res chain seq x y z
N MET A 1 -14.08 36.94 -13.62
CA MET A 1 -14.53 35.57 -13.33
C MET A 1 -13.39 34.63 -13.66
N SER A 2 -12.81 33.97 -12.66
CA SER A 2 -11.83 32.91 -12.86
C SER A 2 -12.07 31.90 -11.76
N THR A 3 -12.74 30.81 -12.11
CA THR A 3 -12.96 29.66 -11.24
C THR A 3 -11.65 28.91 -11.14
N ALA A 4 -10.89 29.22 -10.10
CA ALA A 4 -9.77 28.39 -9.68
C ALA A 4 -10.32 27.01 -9.33
N ASN A 5 -9.73 26.02 -9.96
CA ASN A 5 -9.98 24.59 -9.81
C ASN A 5 -9.77 24.17 -8.34
N ALA A 6 -10.82 24.26 -7.52
CA ALA A 6 -10.85 23.57 -6.25
C ALA A 6 -10.94 22.08 -6.60
N ALA A 7 -9.94 21.29 -6.22
CA ALA A 7 -10.07 19.85 -6.19
C ALA A 7 -11.34 19.54 -5.36
N MET A 8 -12.45 19.25 -6.02
CA MET A 8 -13.70 18.92 -5.35
C MET A 8 -13.45 17.60 -4.63
N PHE A 9 -13.40 17.65 -3.30
CA PHE A 9 -13.51 16.45 -2.50
C PHE A 9 -14.77 15.70 -2.94
N PRO A 10 -14.69 14.37 -3.18
CA PRO A 10 -15.83 13.60 -3.67
C PRO A 10 -17.01 13.81 -2.72
N SER A 11 -18.13 14.39 -3.16
CA SER A 11 -19.19 14.86 -2.27
C SER A 11 -20.30 13.83 -2.05
N ASP A 12 -20.51 12.91 -2.98
CA ASP A 12 -21.51 11.85 -2.89
C ASP A 12 -20.88 10.47 -2.62
N PHE A 13 -21.69 9.53 -2.13
CA PHE A 13 -21.25 8.19 -1.76
C PHE A 13 -20.51 7.47 -2.89
N LYS A 14 -21.05 7.48 -4.12
CA LYS A 14 -20.45 6.80 -5.27
C LYS A 14 -19.10 7.41 -5.64
N SER A 15 -18.97 8.73 -5.54
CA SER A 15 -17.70 9.42 -5.76
C SER A 15 -16.64 9.09 -4.71
N VAL A 16 -17.03 8.94 -3.44
CA VAL A 16 -16.14 8.53 -2.34
C VAL A 16 -15.64 7.09 -2.53
N VAL A 17 -16.55 6.17 -2.86
CA VAL A 17 -16.21 4.78 -3.17
C VAL A 17 -15.26 4.71 -4.38
N ARG A 18 -15.52 5.47 -5.44
CA ARG A 18 -14.62 5.54 -6.60
C ARG A 18 -13.23 6.04 -6.21
N ARG A 19 -13.15 7.12 -5.43
CA ARG A 19 -11.87 7.67 -4.98
C ARG A 19 -11.08 6.66 -4.15
N PHE A 20 -11.75 5.86 -3.30
CA PHE A 20 -11.11 4.77 -2.58
C PHE A 20 -10.45 3.75 -3.51
N TYR A 21 -11.11 3.33 -4.60
CA TYR A 21 -10.50 2.42 -5.58
C TYR A 21 -9.33 3.05 -6.34
N GLU A 22 -9.41 4.34 -6.69
CA GLU A 22 -8.29 5.07 -7.29
C GLU A 22 -7.08 5.08 -6.35
N LEU A 23 -7.29 5.34 -5.06
CA LEU A 23 -6.25 5.26 -4.03
C LEU A 23 -5.64 3.86 -3.90
N GLN A 24 -6.42 2.79 -4.08
CA GLN A 24 -5.87 1.43 -4.13
C GLN A 24 -5.01 1.20 -5.38
N ALA A 25 -5.41 1.72 -6.54
CA ALA A 25 -4.59 1.64 -7.75
C ALA A 25 -3.27 2.43 -7.59
N GLU A 26 -3.33 3.64 -7.04
CA GLU A 26 -2.15 4.46 -6.70
C GLU A 26 -1.21 3.70 -5.74
N ARG A 27 -1.77 3.00 -4.75
CA ARG A 27 -1.01 2.18 -3.80
C ARG A 27 -0.30 1.03 -4.48
N VAL A 28 -0.94 0.34 -5.41
CA VAL A 28 -0.34 -0.76 -6.18
C VAL A 28 0.86 -0.25 -7.00
N GLU A 29 0.72 0.89 -7.65
CA GLU A 29 1.83 1.51 -8.39
C GLU A 29 2.96 1.95 -7.46
N ALA A 30 2.66 2.50 -6.28
CA ALA A 30 3.69 2.84 -5.29
C ALA A 30 4.49 1.60 -4.83
N TYR A 31 3.85 0.46 -4.59
CA TYR A 31 4.54 -0.79 -4.27
C TYR A 31 5.40 -1.29 -5.44
N LYS A 32 4.91 -1.17 -6.68
CA LYS A 32 5.66 -1.58 -7.87
C LYS A 32 6.93 -0.74 -8.03
N LEU A 33 6.82 0.58 -7.93
CA LEU A 33 7.98 1.49 -7.96
C LEU A 33 8.97 1.20 -6.83
N PHE A 34 8.46 0.81 -5.66
CA PHE A 34 9.31 0.47 -4.52
C PHE A 34 10.14 -0.79 -4.79
N GLU A 35 9.51 -1.81 -5.36
CA GLU A 35 10.18 -3.05 -5.72
C GLU A 35 11.22 -2.83 -6.83
N GLU A 36 10.81 -2.19 -7.93
CA GLU A 36 11.69 -1.91 -9.09
C GLU A 36 12.90 -1.05 -8.69
N GLY A 37 12.69 -0.06 -7.83
CA GLY A 37 13.77 0.78 -7.34
C GLY A 37 14.71 0.07 -6.37
N HIS A 38 14.21 -0.86 -5.56
CA HIS A 38 15.07 -1.71 -4.73
C HIS A 38 15.88 -2.70 -5.58
N GLU A 39 15.29 -3.29 -6.62
CA GLU A 39 16.02 -4.12 -7.58
C GLU A 39 17.10 -3.33 -8.34
N ALA A 40 16.83 -2.07 -8.69
CA ALA A 40 17.84 -1.17 -9.24
C ALA A 40 18.97 -0.90 -8.24
N TYR A 41 18.63 -0.63 -6.97
CA TYR A 41 19.60 -0.45 -5.89
C TYR A 41 20.49 -1.69 -5.70
N LEU A 42 19.91 -2.89 -5.61
CA LEU A 42 20.69 -4.12 -5.44
C LEU A 42 21.69 -4.37 -6.57
N ARG A 43 21.36 -3.99 -7.81
CA ARG A 43 22.26 -4.10 -8.97
C ARG A 43 23.50 -3.22 -8.88
N THR A 44 23.52 -2.22 -7.99
CA THR A 44 24.70 -1.38 -7.73
C THR A 44 25.71 -2.01 -6.75
N GLY A 45 25.37 -3.17 -6.17
CA GLY A 45 26.26 -3.90 -5.27
C GLY A 45 27.60 -4.30 -5.92
N PRO A 46 28.69 -4.41 -5.13
CA PRO A 46 28.74 -4.18 -3.67
C PRO A 46 28.84 -2.69 -3.28
N HIS A 47 29.04 -1.79 -4.25
CA HIS A 47 29.14 -0.34 -4.02
C HIS A 47 27.76 0.32 -4.14
N TYR A 48 26.88 -0.05 -3.21
CA TYR A 48 25.48 0.36 -3.19
C TYR A 48 25.29 1.88 -3.31
N ASP A 49 24.44 2.32 -4.23
CA ASP A 49 24.01 3.72 -4.35
C ASP A 49 22.92 4.03 -3.32
N PHE A 50 23.35 4.18 -2.07
CA PHE A 50 22.45 4.47 -0.95
C PHE A 50 21.80 5.84 -1.03
N GLU A 51 22.46 6.83 -1.66
CA GLU A 51 21.93 8.19 -1.77
C GLU A 51 20.69 8.20 -2.67
N GLN A 52 20.81 7.62 -3.87
CA GLN A 52 19.68 7.52 -4.80
C GLN A 52 18.54 6.69 -4.21
N TYR A 53 18.87 5.55 -3.58
CA TYR A 53 17.84 4.68 -3.00
C TYR A 53 17.12 5.36 -1.82
N ARG A 54 17.84 6.05 -0.94
CA ARG A 54 17.22 6.79 0.17
C ARG A 54 16.25 7.86 -0.33
N GLN A 55 16.60 8.58 -1.40
CA GLN A 55 15.69 9.58 -1.99
C GLN A 55 14.42 8.93 -2.53
N LEU A 56 14.54 7.78 -3.20
CA LEU A 56 13.38 6.99 -3.63
C LEU A 56 12.50 6.57 -2.45
N VAL A 57 13.09 6.00 -1.39
CA VAL A 57 12.34 5.58 -0.19
C VAL A 57 11.56 6.74 0.41
N HIS A 58 12.15 7.94 0.44
CA HIS A 58 11.47 9.14 0.94
C HIS A 58 10.22 9.50 0.12
N GLU A 59 10.33 9.53 -1.21
CA GLU A 59 9.18 9.85 -2.08
C GLU A 59 8.09 8.78 -2.00
N ILE A 60 8.47 7.51 -1.94
CA ILE A 60 7.52 6.40 -1.77
C ILE A 60 6.83 6.45 -0.41
N THR A 61 7.56 6.80 0.65
CA THR A 61 6.98 6.98 2.00
C THR A 61 5.93 8.08 1.98
N LYS A 62 6.20 9.22 1.32
CA LYS A 62 5.20 10.28 1.16
C LYS A 62 3.95 9.80 0.43
N ALA A 63 4.12 9.03 -0.65
CA ALA A 63 2.99 8.48 -1.40
C ALA A 63 2.12 7.58 -0.51
N PHE A 64 2.72 6.63 0.22
CA PHE A 64 1.97 5.80 1.16
C PHE A 64 1.29 6.60 2.27
N CYS A 65 1.98 7.60 2.86
CA CYS A 65 1.38 8.47 3.87
C CYS A 65 0.19 9.27 3.33
N GLY A 66 0.30 9.82 2.12
CA GLY A 66 -0.79 10.55 1.47
C GLY A 66 -2.01 9.66 1.23
N ILE A 67 -1.78 8.49 0.63
CA ILE A 67 -2.84 7.50 0.38
C ILE A 67 -3.50 7.07 1.70
N SER A 68 -2.71 6.71 2.71
CA SER A 68 -3.28 6.26 3.99
C SER A 68 -4.06 7.34 4.71
N LYS A 69 -3.61 8.59 4.65
CA LYS A 69 -4.35 9.72 5.19
C LYS A 69 -5.71 9.88 4.51
N GLU A 70 -5.74 9.88 3.18
CA GLU A 70 -6.99 10.08 2.45
C GLU A 70 -7.97 8.91 2.65
N VAL A 71 -7.48 7.66 2.73
CA VAL A 71 -8.34 6.51 3.07
C VAL A 71 -8.92 6.62 4.48
N LEU A 72 -8.19 7.17 5.46
CA LEU A 72 -8.74 7.41 6.80
C LEU A 72 -9.82 8.50 6.78
N GLU A 73 -9.65 9.55 5.98
CA GLU A 73 -10.69 10.56 5.76
C GLU A 73 -11.94 9.93 5.10
N ILE A 74 -11.77 9.07 4.09
CA ILE A 74 -12.88 8.32 3.48
C ILE A 74 -13.59 7.44 4.50
N LYS A 75 -12.84 6.72 5.33
CA LYS A 75 -13.38 5.86 6.39
C LYS A 75 -14.27 6.67 7.34
N GLU A 76 -13.79 7.81 7.83
CA GLU A 76 -14.55 8.68 8.74
C GLU A 76 -15.85 9.16 8.09
N ARG A 77 -15.81 9.55 6.81
CA ARG A 77 -16.98 9.99 6.07
C ARG A 77 -17.99 8.88 5.83
N LEU A 78 -17.54 7.66 5.50
CA LEU A 78 -18.44 6.50 5.38
C LEU A 78 -19.21 6.28 6.68
N HIS A 79 -18.54 6.39 7.82
CA HIS A 79 -19.17 6.24 9.12
C HIS A 79 -20.11 7.40 9.50
N GLN A 80 -19.69 8.65 9.27
CA GLN A 80 -20.39 9.84 9.79
C GLN A 80 -21.39 10.46 8.80
N ASP A 81 -21.01 10.59 7.53
CA ASP A 81 -21.79 11.33 6.52
C ASP A 81 -22.77 10.43 5.76
N PHE A 82 -22.40 9.15 5.58
CA PHE A 82 -23.16 8.21 4.76
C PHE A 82 -23.85 7.10 5.56
N GLU A 83 -23.70 7.07 6.88
CA GLU A 83 -24.29 6.05 7.76
C GLU A 83 -23.93 4.62 7.34
N ARG A 84 -22.70 4.42 6.84
CA ARG A 84 -22.11 3.13 6.41
C ARG A 84 -20.97 2.68 7.33
N PRO A 85 -21.27 2.32 8.59
CA PRO A 85 -20.24 1.84 9.53
C PRO A 85 -19.61 0.50 9.09
N ASP A 86 -20.37 -0.32 8.37
CA ASP A 86 -19.92 -1.57 7.74
C ASP A 86 -18.75 -1.35 6.77
N LEU A 87 -18.89 -0.37 5.86
CA LEU A 87 -17.83 -0.01 4.92
C LEU A 87 -16.62 0.63 5.60
N SER A 88 -16.86 1.42 6.65
CA SER A 88 -15.79 1.97 7.49
C SER A 88 -14.97 0.87 8.18
N GLU A 89 -15.62 -0.21 8.65
CA GLU A 89 -14.93 -1.34 9.29
C GLU A 89 -13.99 -2.07 8.31
N HIS A 90 -14.43 -2.26 7.06
CA HIS A 90 -13.58 -2.82 6.00
C HIS A 90 -12.33 -1.96 5.76
N LEU A 91 -12.47 -0.63 5.73
CA LEU A 91 -11.33 0.27 5.55
C LEU A 91 -10.35 0.25 6.73
N GLU A 92 -10.84 0.06 7.95
CA GLU A 92 -9.98 -0.15 9.13
C GLU A 92 -9.15 -1.42 8.98
N LYS A 93 -9.81 -2.56 8.67
CA LYS A 93 -9.14 -3.85 8.44
C LYS A 93 -8.12 -3.74 7.31
N LEU A 94 -8.48 -3.07 6.22
CA LEU A 94 -7.61 -2.84 5.06
C LEU A 94 -6.36 -2.04 5.45
N GLN A 95 -6.49 -0.93 6.20
CA GLN A 95 -5.35 -0.13 6.65
C GLN A 95 -4.40 -0.92 7.55
N MET A 96 -4.95 -1.74 8.45
CA MET A 96 -4.13 -2.63 9.28
C MET A 96 -3.31 -3.62 8.43
N LYS A 97 -3.95 -4.24 7.43
CA LYS A 97 -3.29 -5.20 6.53
C LYS A 97 -2.27 -4.53 5.61
N GLU A 98 -2.55 -3.33 5.10
CA GLU A 98 -1.61 -2.58 4.28
C GLU A 98 -0.37 -2.13 5.07
N LYS A 99 -0.56 -1.72 6.34
CA LYS A 99 0.58 -1.45 7.23
C LYS A 99 1.46 -2.70 7.41
N GLN A 100 0.85 -3.85 7.70
CA GLN A 100 1.58 -5.11 7.85
C GLN A 100 2.32 -5.51 6.55
N LYS A 101 1.70 -5.33 5.38
CA LYS A 101 2.32 -5.58 4.09
C LYS A 101 3.53 -4.67 3.85
N LEU A 102 3.44 -3.38 4.16
CA LEU A 102 4.54 -2.45 4.01
C LEU A 102 5.73 -2.80 4.93
N GLU A 103 5.44 -3.17 6.18
CA GLU A 103 6.47 -3.65 7.13
C GLU A 103 7.17 -4.92 6.64
N LEU A 104 6.42 -5.90 6.11
CA LEU A 104 7.00 -7.11 5.52
C LEU A 104 7.78 -6.80 4.25
N THR A 105 7.34 -5.84 3.43
CA THR A 105 8.05 -5.42 2.22
C THR A 105 9.43 -4.84 2.56
N ALA A 106 9.51 -3.96 3.56
CA ALA A 106 10.79 -3.46 4.05
C ALA A 106 11.70 -4.58 4.60
N LYS A 107 11.13 -5.54 5.37
CA LYS A 107 11.88 -6.71 5.85
C LYS A 107 12.38 -7.59 4.70
N LEU A 108 11.58 -7.79 3.67
CA LEU A 108 11.94 -8.55 2.48
C LEU A 108 13.13 -7.91 1.76
N GLN A 109 13.12 -6.57 1.62
CA GLN A 109 14.23 -5.84 0.99
C GLN A 109 15.54 -6.05 1.73
N LEU A 110 15.53 -5.90 3.06
CA LEU A 110 16.70 -6.16 3.90
C LEU A 110 17.18 -7.62 3.77
N ALA A 111 16.26 -8.59 3.80
CA ALA A 111 16.60 -10.00 3.65
C ALA A 111 17.18 -10.32 2.26
N LYS A 112 16.65 -9.71 1.20
CA LYS A 112 17.20 -9.83 -0.17
C LYS A 112 18.61 -9.28 -0.26
N GLN A 113 18.86 -8.11 0.35
CA GLN A 113 20.21 -7.54 0.39
C GLN A 113 21.17 -8.47 1.14
N SER A 114 20.80 -8.96 2.33
CA SER A 114 21.64 -9.89 3.10
C SER A 114 21.93 -11.19 2.33
N ALA A 115 20.93 -11.73 1.61
CA ALA A 115 21.12 -12.91 0.79
C ALA A 115 22.05 -12.69 -0.42
N GLN A 116 22.16 -11.44 -0.90
CA GLN A 116 23.10 -11.05 -1.96
C GLN A 116 24.50 -10.83 -1.40
N ASP A 117 24.61 -10.20 -0.24
CA ASP A 117 25.89 -9.90 0.42
C ASP A 117 26.55 -11.14 1.03
N HIS A 118 25.76 -12.17 1.39
CA HIS A 118 26.20 -13.41 2.02
C HIS A 118 25.62 -14.65 1.31
N PRO A 119 26.01 -14.93 0.06
CA PRO A 119 25.45 -16.03 -0.73
C PRO A 119 25.74 -17.43 -0.15
N GLU A 120 26.75 -17.55 0.71
CA GLU A 120 27.11 -18.79 1.43
C GLU A 120 26.16 -19.14 2.57
N ASP A 121 25.42 -18.17 3.10
CA ASP A 121 24.50 -18.36 4.22
C ASP A 121 23.07 -18.58 3.69
N GLN A 122 22.70 -19.86 3.61
CA GLN A 122 21.40 -20.29 3.12
C GLN A 122 20.22 -19.78 3.98
N SER A 123 20.46 -19.40 5.23
CA SER A 123 19.40 -18.91 6.13
C SER A 123 18.75 -17.61 5.61
N TYR A 124 19.51 -16.76 4.91
CA TYR A 124 18.96 -15.55 4.32
C TYR A 124 18.01 -15.84 3.15
N GLN A 125 18.32 -16.85 2.33
CA GLN A 125 17.43 -17.29 1.25
C GLN A 125 16.13 -17.89 1.80
N GLU A 126 16.22 -18.70 2.86
CA GLU A 126 15.05 -19.24 3.55
C GLU A 126 14.15 -18.13 4.10
N LYS A 127 14.74 -17.13 4.76
CA LYS A 127 14.03 -15.95 5.27
C LYS A 127 13.36 -15.14 4.17
N VAL A 128 13.99 -14.98 3.00
CA VAL A 128 13.37 -14.34 1.83
C VAL A 128 12.11 -15.10 1.40
N GLN A 129 12.14 -16.43 1.37
CA GLN A 129 10.97 -17.25 0.99
C GLN A 129 9.86 -17.17 2.04
N GLU A 130 10.20 -17.24 3.33
CA GLU A 130 9.23 -17.10 4.43
C GLU A 130 8.48 -15.76 4.35
N ILE A 131 9.22 -14.65 4.24
CA ILE A 131 8.60 -13.31 4.16
C ILE A 131 7.74 -13.18 2.89
N LYS A 132 8.15 -13.76 1.76
CA LYS A 132 7.33 -13.78 0.53
C LYS A 132 6.01 -14.52 0.74
N GLN A 133 6.04 -15.67 1.41
CA GLN A 133 4.83 -16.42 1.72
C GLN A 133 3.88 -15.62 2.62
N ASP A 134 4.40 -14.92 3.63
CA ASP A 134 3.59 -14.09 4.50
C ASP A 134 2.99 -12.88 3.77
N ILE A 135 3.74 -12.26 2.84
CA ILE A 135 3.20 -11.21 1.96
C ILE A 135 2.07 -11.75 1.08
N ILE A 136 2.18 -12.98 0.56
CA ILE A 136 1.12 -13.62 -0.23
C ILE A 136 -0.15 -13.75 0.61
N LYS A 137 -0.07 -14.30 1.82
CA LYS A 137 -1.22 -14.42 2.73
C LYS A 137 -1.87 -13.06 3.03
N ILE A 138 -1.07 -12.02 3.24
CA ILE A 138 -1.63 -10.67 3.45
C ILE A 138 -2.34 -10.16 2.20
N LYS A 139 -1.79 -10.40 1.00
CA LYS A 139 -2.44 -10.02 -0.27
C LYS A 139 -3.75 -10.75 -0.50
N GLU A 140 -3.85 -12.02 -0.10
CA GLU A 140 -5.10 -12.78 -0.11
C GLU A 140 -6.13 -12.14 0.83
N SER A 141 -5.78 -11.88 2.09
CA SER A 141 -6.67 -11.17 3.03
C SER A 141 -7.08 -9.77 2.53
N LEU A 142 -6.18 -9.03 1.89
CA LEU A 142 -6.51 -7.73 1.29
C LEU A 142 -7.52 -7.89 0.16
N SER A 143 -7.38 -8.92 -0.67
CA SER A 143 -8.30 -9.20 -1.78
C SER A 143 -9.69 -9.56 -1.27
N GLU A 144 -9.78 -10.35 -0.20
CA GLU A 144 -11.03 -10.67 0.49
C GLU A 144 -11.71 -9.41 1.03
N ILE A 145 -10.99 -8.56 1.76
CA ILE A 145 -11.54 -7.29 2.28
C ILE A 145 -12.04 -6.38 1.15
N MET A 146 -11.30 -6.31 0.03
CA MET A 146 -11.72 -5.52 -1.14
C MET A 146 -12.97 -6.09 -1.81
N GLN A 147 -13.14 -7.41 -1.82
CA GLN A 147 -14.32 -8.07 -2.35
C GLN A 147 -15.54 -7.84 -1.46
N ASP A 148 -15.38 -7.97 -0.14
CA ASP A 148 -16.45 -7.70 0.84
C ASP A 148 -16.88 -6.23 0.77
N PHE A 149 -15.91 -5.30 0.76
CA PHE A 149 -16.20 -3.87 0.58
C PHE A 149 -16.97 -3.60 -0.70
N LYS A 150 -16.59 -4.25 -1.81
CA LYS A 150 -17.30 -4.09 -3.09
C LYS A 150 -18.76 -4.55 -2.96
N TYR A 151 -18.97 -5.75 -2.47
CA TYR A 151 -20.30 -6.34 -2.31
C TYR A 151 -21.20 -5.43 -1.46
N ASP A 152 -20.72 -5.04 -0.27
CA ASP A 152 -21.48 -4.17 0.63
C ASP A 152 -21.72 -2.77 0.01
N SER A 153 -20.78 -2.25 -0.78
CA SER A 153 -20.95 -0.95 -1.44
C SER A 153 -22.00 -0.95 -2.55
N GLU A 154 -22.27 -2.11 -3.15
CA GLU A 154 -23.24 -2.32 -4.24
C GLU A 154 -24.64 -2.74 -3.72
N ASP A 155 -24.73 -3.41 -2.56
CA ASP A 155 -25.97 -3.88 -1.93
C ASP A 155 -26.89 -2.77 -1.37
N ALA A 156 -26.52 -1.49 -1.54
CA ALA A 156 -27.28 -0.32 -1.07
C ALA A 156 -28.25 0.29 -2.11
N GLU A 157 -28.56 -0.44 -3.20
CA GLU A 157 -29.64 -0.11 -4.16
C GLU A 157 -30.92 -0.91 -3.86
#